data_AF-A0A9E1M092-F1
#
_entry.id   AF-A0A9E1M092-F1
#
_cell.length_a   1.000
_cell.length_b   1.000
_cell.length_c   1.000
_cell.angle_alpha   90.00
_cell.angle_beta   90.00
_cell.angle_gamma   90.00
#
_symmetry.space_group_name_H-M   'P 1'
#
loop_
_entity.id
_entity.type
_entity.pdbx_description
1 polymer ?
#
loop_
_entity_poly.entity_id
_entity_poly.type
_entity_poly.pdbx_seq_one_letter_code
_entity_poly.pdbx_strand_id
1 'polypeptide(L)'
;MKHICFGTFIKVLLLCKDPLKNVTQHKFGQTLISSVNDSYGPYVDETTISNYARCERSLASEITTATASANRDYVVDYFEKHIIPQMDMDTLKKGICAFKDIIDDEDIEDPLFKDPDVMKSQWLRKMVFVPSEVLADLFLIAGRVENHYGKESVAFIDKAYLDSFSSDSYNITFNARVVAPDVILTKTLQEKYFCKAFMPVVDGNLRIKGNNHIKAFRYRIESNRFDYIWVKKLLNANIGRYVFNRAEIEKYLKDDVESLGMEAAQYVRAHTTGNELGEMLIYAFLEEVLRAPKLMSAIELSAEHRCSGIHFLTIPGTNTSYELVYGASDLQGNLDNAVDRAFEAIEKLRASRLSGMELVNSAEFNKCIDVKTAHLIRKIVIPEDGGDSDAGTAYGIFLGYTLDLNPDDFRRDEYTDAVVKKIEKDIDQALVRVHKRITDLRMGADSFYIYVLPFNDADKDKSSIMNELIGGTV
;
A
#
# COMPACT_ATOMS: atom_id res chain seq x y z
N MET A 1 -11.88 -40.42 16.32
CA MET A 1 -12.12 -39.27 15.42
C MET A 1 -11.03 -38.26 15.72
N LYS A 2 -10.39 -37.71 14.70
CA LYS A 2 -9.34 -36.70 14.87
C LYS A 2 -10.01 -35.34 15.11
N HIS A 3 -9.40 -34.52 15.97
CA HIS A 3 -9.95 -33.21 16.35
C HIS A 3 -8.87 -32.14 16.40
N ILE A 4 -9.13 -30.99 15.79
CA ILE A 4 -8.29 -29.81 15.90
C ILE A 4 -8.63 -29.04 17.19
N CYS A 5 -7.65 -28.92 18.06
CA CYS A 5 -7.71 -28.10 19.26
C CYS A 5 -6.31 -27.55 19.56
N PHE A 6 -6.17 -26.67 20.54
CA PHE A 6 -4.86 -26.10 20.88
C PHE A 6 -3.82 -27.20 21.16
N GLY A 7 -4.21 -28.29 21.83
CA GLY A 7 -3.32 -29.40 22.15
C GLY A 7 -2.78 -30.16 20.93
N THR A 8 -3.64 -30.51 19.97
CA THR A 8 -3.20 -31.14 18.71
C THR A 8 -2.40 -30.17 17.85
N PHE A 9 -2.81 -28.90 17.82
CA PHE A 9 -2.11 -27.83 17.12
C PHE A 9 -0.67 -27.65 17.61
N ILE A 10 -0.47 -27.42 18.90
CA ILE A 10 0.88 -27.25 19.46
C ILE A 10 1.71 -28.53 19.31
N LYS A 11 1.10 -29.72 19.44
CA LYS A 11 1.81 -31.00 19.30
C LYS A 11 2.41 -31.17 17.91
N VAL A 12 1.64 -30.90 16.85
CA VAL A 12 2.13 -30.95 15.46
C VAL A 12 3.26 -29.93 15.27
N LEU A 13 3.08 -28.69 15.71
CA LEU A 13 4.10 -27.65 15.53
C LEU A 13 5.40 -27.92 16.31
N LEU A 14 5.31 -28.51 17.51
CA LEU A 14 6.50 -28.90 18.27
C LEU A 14 7.35 -29.94 17.53
N LEU A 15 6.72 -30.83 16.76
CA LEU A 15 7.41 -31.79 15.90
C LEU A 15 8.00 -31.13 14.64
N CYS A 16 7.50 -29.97 14.24
CA CYS A 16 7.97 -29.19 13.09
C CYS A 16 9.02 -28.11 13.44
N LYS A 17 9.42 -28.00 14.71
CA LYS A 17 10.42 -27.02 15.14
C LYS A 17 11.77 -27.30 14.49
N ASP A 18 12.45 -26.23 14.12
CA ASP A 18 13.85 -26.29 13.71
C ASP A 18 14.69 -26.77 14.89
N PRO A 19 15.41 -27.91 14.76
CA PRO A 19 16.22 -28.47 15.84
C PRO A 19 17.37 -27.55 16.26
N LEU A 20 17.78 -26.60 15.42
CA LEU A 20 18.78 -25.58 15.75
C LEU A 20 18.22 -24.47 16.65
N LYS A 21 16.88 -24.34 16.73
CA LYS A 21 16.20 -23.34 17.57
C LYS A 21 15.88 -23.96 18.92
N ASN A 22 16.73 -23.69 19.91
CA ASN A 22 16.55 -24.16 21.28
C ASN A 22 15.43 -23.42 22.03
N VAL A 23 14.18 -23.62 21.62
CA VAL A 23 13.00 -23.06 22.30
C VAL A 23 12.20 -24.19 22.94
N THR A 24 11.99 -24.10 24.25
CA THR A 24 11.26 -25.10 25.04
C THR A 24 9.77 -25.13 24.68
N GLN A 25 9.09 -26.25 24.98
CA GLN A 25 7.63 -26.34 24.84
C GLN A 25 6.92 -25.24 25.61
N HIS A 26 7.37 -24.97 26.84
CA HIS A 26 6.84 -23.88 27.67
C HIS A 26 6.90 -22.55 26.93
N LYS A 27 8.09 -22.16 26.45
CA LYS A 27 8.26 -20.87 25.80
C LYS A 27 7.49 -20.79 24.48
N PHE A 28 7.48 -21.87 23.70
CA PHE A 28 6.73 -21.93 22.45
C PHE A 28 5.22 -21.78 22.68
N GLY A 29 4.67 -22.48 23.69
CA GLY A 29 3.27 -22.36 24.06
C GLY A 29 2.89 -20.95 24.56
N GLN A 30 3.76 -20.30 25.34
CA GLN A 30 3.55 -18.90 25.72
C GLN A 30 3.51 -17.98 24.49
N THR A 31 4.44 -18.16 23.54
CA THR A 31 4.48 -17.36 22.30
C THR A 31 3.21 -17.55 21.46
N LEU A 32 2.69 -18.78 21.35
CA LEU A 32 1.42 -19.02 20.66
C LEU A 32 0.25 -18.27 21.33
N ILE A 33 0.15 -18.32 22.66
CA ILE A 33 -0.93 -17.66 23.41
C ILE A 33 -0.80 -16.13 23.33
N SER A 34 0.42 -15.58 23.35
CA SER A 34 0.65 -14.14 23.19
C SER A 34 0.17 -13.59 21.85
N SER A 35 0.03 -14.42 20.82
CA SER A 35 -0.39 -13.96 19.48
C SER A 35 -1.78 -13.32 19.41
N VAL A 36 -2.66 -13.62 20.37
CA VAL A 36 -4.01 -13.02 20.45
C VAL A 36 -4.10 -11.92 21.50
N ASN A 37 -3.17 -11.91 22.46
CA ASN A 37 -2.98 -10.85 23.43
C ASN A 37 -1.62 -11.03 24.10
N ASP A 38 -0.70 -10.08 23.89
CA ASP A 38 0.68 -10.14 24.37
C ASP A 38 0.79 -10.34 25.89
N SER A 39 -0.23 -9.92 26.64
CA SER A 39 -0.26 -10.04 28.09
C SER A 39 -0.53 -11.47 28.57
N TYR A 40 -1.17 -12.35 27.79
CA TYR A 40 -1.62 -13.64 28.32
C TYR A 40 -0.53 -14.70 28.41
N GLY A 41 0.28 -14.85 27.36
CA GLY A 41 1.34 -15.87 27.30
C GLY A 41 2.29 -15.84 28.52
N PRO A 42 2.85 -14.68 28.93
CA PRO A 42 3.79 -14.59 30.04
C PRO A 42 3.28 -15.14 31.38
N TYR A 43 1.96 -15.15 31.62
CA TYR A 43 1.38 -15.62 32.88
C TYR A 43 1.08 -17.12 32.91
N VAL A 44 1.25 -17.84 31.79
CA VAL A 44 1.01 -19.29 31.74
C VAL A 44 2.28 -20.05 32.11
N ASP A 45 2.21 -20.82 33.20
CA ASP A 45 3.33 -21.63 33.69
C ASP A 45 3.58 -22.89 32.83
N GLU A 46 4.74 -23.51 33.02
CA GLU A 46 5.18 -24.69 32.27
C GLU A 46 4.27 -25.92 32.45
N THR A 47 3.74 -26.12 33.65
CA THR A 47 2.82 -27.23 33.94
C THR A 47 1.52 -27.03 33.17
N THR A 48 0.98 -25.81 33.19
CA THR A 48 -0.24 -25.46 32.48
C THR A 48 -0.08 -25.60 30.96
N ILE A 49 1.01 -25.11 30.36
CA ILE A 49 1.29 -25.33 28.93
C ILE A 49 1.40 -26.81 28.59
N SER A 50 2.05 -27.59 29.46
CA SER A 50 2.19 -29.04 29.26
C SER A 50 0.84 -29.77 29.31
N ASN A 51 -0.05 -29.35 30.20
CA ASN A 51 -1.41 -29.90 30.29
C ASN A 51 -2.25 -29.51 29.08
N TYR A 52 -2.07 -28.30 28.54
CA TYR A 52 -2.70 -27.91 27.27
C TYR A 52 -2.21 -28.77 26.10
N ALA A 53 -0.88 -28.94 25.97
CA ALA A 53 -0.28 -29.74 24.91
C ALA A 53 -0.67 -31.23 24.97
N ARG A 54 -0.95 -31.75 26.16
CA ARG A 54 -1.42 -33.14 26.37
C ARG A 54 -2.95 -33.31 26.33
N CYS A 55 -3.69 -32.24 26.05
CA CYS A 55 -5.15 -32.24 26.13
C CYS A 55 -5.71 -32.68 27.50
N GLU A 56 -4.95 -32.46 28.57
CA GLU A 56 -5.38 -32.72 29.96
C GLU A 56 -6.17 -31.55 30.52
N ARG A 57 -6.02 -30.36 29.93
CA ARG A 57 -6.73 -29.13 30.30
C ARG A 57 -7.05 -28.31 29.05
N SER A 58 -8.23 -27.70 28.99
CA SER A 58 -8.60 -26.70 27.96
C SER A 58 -7.96 -25.34 28.24
N LEU A 59 -7.81 -24.52 27.21
CA LEU A 59 -7.40 -23.12 27.37
C LEU A 59 -8.31 -22.39 28.36
N ALA A 60 -7.75 -21.45 29.10
CA ALA A 60 -8.51 -20.57 29.98
C ALA A 60 -9.50 -19.72 29.15
N SER A 61 -10.67 -19.42 29.71
CA SER A 61 -11.76 -18.73 29.02
C SER A 61 -11.36 -17.38 28.44
N GLU A 62 -10.45 -16.67 29.10
CA GLU A 62 -9.91 -15.38 28.66
C GLU A 62 -9.14 -15.53 27.34
N ILE A 63 -8.38 -16.63 27.20
CA ILE A 63 -7.59 -16.93 26.00
C ILE A 63 -8.52 -17.37 24.87
N THR A 64 -9.49 -18.25 25.15
CA THR A 64 -10.50 -18.68 24.16
C THR A 64 -11.31 -17.48 23.66
N THR A 65 -11.72 -16.58 24.56
CA THR A 65 -12.46 -15.36 24.20
C THR A 65 -11.61 -14.44 23.33
N ALA A 66 -10.34 -14.21 23.70
CA ALA A 66 -9.44 -13.40 22.88
C ALA A 66 -9.17 -14.03 21.51
N THR A 67 -9.09 -15.36 21.42
CA THR A 67 -8.95 -16.08 20.14
C THR A 67 -10.20 -15.92 19.27
N ALA A 68 -11.39 -15.87 19.88
CA ALA A 68 -12.65 -15.66 19.18
C ALA A 68 -12.78 -14.25 18.59
N SER A 69 -12.25 -13.23 19.27
CA SER A 69 -12.33 -11.81 18.87
C SER A 69 -11.05 -11.24 18.28
N ALA A 70 -10.01 -12.06 18.10
CA ALA A 70 -8.71 -11.62 17.60
C ALA A 70 -8.80 -11.03 16.19
N ASN A 71 -8.06 -9.94 15.96
CA ASN A 71 -7.82 -9.45 14.62
C ASN A 71 -6.88 -10.43 13.89
N ARG A 72 -7.39 -11.07 12.83
CA ARG A 72 -6.66 -12.08 12.05
C ARG A 72 -5.29 -11.56 11.57
N ASP A 73 -5.25 -10.38 10.97
CA ASP A 73 -4.02 -9.84 10.39
C ASP A 73 -2.94 -9.59 11.44
N TYR A 74 -3.32 -9.15 12.65
CA TYR A 74 -2.41 -9.04 13.78
C TYR A 74 -1.81 -10.40 14.17
N VAL A 75 -2.63 -11.46 14.22
CA VAL A 75 -2.15 -12.81 14.54
C VAL A 75 -1.21 -13.33 13.45
N VAL A 76 -1.55 -13.12 12.17
CA VAL A 76 -0.67 -13.48 11.04
C VAL A 76 0.68 -12.75 11.13
N ASP A 77 0.66 -11.44 11.38
CA ASP A 77 1.85 -10.62 11.61
C ASP A 77 2.71 -11.13 12.77
N TYR A 78 2.06 -11.53 13.85
CA TYR A 78 2.72 -12.09 15.03
C TYR A 78 3.39 -13.43 14.69
N PHE A 79 2.67 -14.32 13.99
CA PHE A 79 3.18 -15.62 13.59
C PHE A 79 4.39 -15.49 12.66
N GLU A 80 4.33 -14.59 11.69
CA GLU A 80 5.45 -14.29 10.78
C GLU A 80 6.71 -13.87 11.56
N LYS A 81 6.56 -13.03 12.59
CA LYS A 81 7.69 -12.49 13.37
C LYS A 81 8.21 -13.46 14.43
N HIS A 82 7.35 -14.30 15.01
CA HIS A 82 7.67 -15.01 16.24
C HIS A 82 7.54 -16.54 16.15
N ILE A 83 6.70 -17.08 15.28
CA ILE A 83 6.47 -18.53 15.15
C ILE A 83 7.25 -19.10 13.97
N ILE A 84 7.09 -18.53 12.76
CA ILE A 84 7.74 -18.99 11.53
C ILE A 84 9.27 -19.08 11.66
N PRO A 85 9.99 -18.14 12.32
CA PRO A 85 11.44 -18.23 12.48
C PRO A 85 11.93 -19.39 13.38
N GLN A 86 11.00 -20.09 14.04
CA GLN A 86 11.30 -21.24 14.89
C GLN A 86 11.01 -22.59 14.20
N MET A 87 10.44 -22.58 12.99
CA MET A 87 9.98 -23.77 12.27
C MET A 87 11.02 -24.22 11.23
N ASP A 88 11.12 -25.53 11.03
CA ASP A 88 11.79 -26.13 9.88
C ASP A 88 10.78 -26.25 8.72
N MET A 89 11.07 -25.63 7.57
CA MET A 89 10.09 -25.53 6.48
C MET A 89 9.78 -26.89 5.83
N ASP A 90 10.75 -27.79 5.74
CA ASP A 90 10.52 -29.12 5.14
C ASP A 90 9.68 -30.00 6.07
N THR A 91 9.94 -29.95 7.38
CA THR A 91 9.12 -30.66 8.36
C THR A 91 7.74 -30.00 8.49
N LEU A 92 7.64 -28.69 8.36
CA LEU A 92 6.36 -27.97 8.39
C LEU A 92 5.44 -28.38 7.22
N LYS A 93 5.97 -28.70 6.03
CA LYS A 93 5.15 -29.26 4.93
C LYS A 93 4.44 -30.55 5.35
N LYS A 94 5.15 -31.45 6.05
CA LYS A 94 4.54 -32.65 6.65
C LYS A 94 3.50 -32.27 7.70
N GLY A 95 3.77 -31.22 8.48
CA GLY A 95 2.82 -30.65 9.44
C GLY A 95 1.51 -30.19 8.79
N ILE A 96 1.57 -29.53 7.63
CA ILE A 96 0.37 -29.14 6.87
C ILE A 96 -0.42 -30.37 6.42
N CYS A 97 0.24 -31.42 5.94
CA CYS A 97 -0.42 -32.69 5.61
C CYS A 97 -1.10 -33.31 6.85
N ALA A 98 -0.42 -33.31 8.00
CA ALA A 98 -1.00 -33.78 9.26
C ALA A 98 -2.23 -32.97 9.68
N PHE A 99 -2.22 -31.65 9.52
CA PHE A 99 -3.41 -30.81 9.77
C PHE A 99 -4.55 -31.12 8.81
N LYS A 100 -4.25 -31.36 7.53
CA LYS A 100 -5.26 -31.78 6.55
C LYS A 100 -5.92 -33.09 6.95
N ASP A 101 -5.14 -34.08 7.34
CA ASP A 101 -5.62 -35.38 7.77
C ASP A 101 -6.47 -35.29 9.07
N ILE A 102 -6.10 -34.40 10.01
CA ILE A 102 -6.91 -34.13 11.21
C ILE A 102 -8.26 -33.49 10.84
N ILE A 103 -8.23 -32.44 10.02
CA ILE A 103 -9.45 -31.70 9.63
C ILE A 103 -10.36 -32.55 8.75
N ASP A 104 -9.82 -33.43 7.89
CA ASP A 104 -10.64 -34.29 7.02
C ASP A 104 -11.54 -35.24 7.83
N ASP A 105 -10.99 -35.84 8.91
CA ASP A 105 -11.72 -36.76 9.81
C ASP A 105 -12.69 -36.06 10.78
N GLU A 106 -12.58 -34.74 10.94
CA GLU A 106 -13.40 -33.95 11.88
C GLU A 106 -14.66 -33.35 11.22
N ASP A 107 -15.81 -33.42 11.89
CA ASP A 107 -17.04 -32.77 11.44
C ASP A 107 -17.07 -31.29 11.82
N ILE A 108 -16.40 -30.46 11.00
CA ILE A 108 -16.33 -28.99 11.16
C ILE A 108 -17.33 -28.34 10.20
N GLU A 109 -18.16 -27.42 10.72
CA GLU A 109 -19.09 -26.64 9.90
C GLU A 109 -18.36 -25.71 8.92
N ASP A 110 -18.90 -25.60 7.71
CA ASP A 110 -18.46 -24.62 6.71
C ASP A 110 -19.04 -23.21 6.99
N PRO A 111 -18.31 -22.13 6.65
CA PRO A 111 -16.96 -22.13 6.10
C PRO A 111 -15.90 -22.39 7.18
N LEU A 112 -14.86 -23.15 6.83
CA LEU A 112 -13.72 -23.45 7.70
C LEU A 112 -12.98 -22.18 8.14
N PHE A 113 -12.76 -21.23 7.23
CA PHE A 113 -12.22 -19.90 7.54
C PHE A 113 -13.18 -18.82 7.08
N LYS A 114 -13.26 -17.71 7.82
CA LYS A 114 -14.07 -16.54 7.50
C LYS A 114 -13.17 -15.36 7.17
N ASP A 115 -13.64 -14.49 6.28
CA ASP A 115 -12.94 -13.27 5.84
C ASP A 115 -11.54 -13.51 5.23
N PRO A 116 -11.44 -14.12 4.03
CA PRO A 116 -12.53 -14.56 3.15
C PRO A 116 -13.08 -15.95 3.51
N ASP A 117 -14.31 -16.24 3.08
CA ASP A 117 -14.93 -17.55 3.28
C ASP A 117 -14.18 -18.64 2.49
N VAL A 118 -13.68 -19.64 3.21
CA VAL A 118 -13.02 -20.82 2.64
C VAL A 118 -13.68 -22.08 3.16
N MET A 119 -14.20 -22.90 2.25
CA MET A 119 -14.83 -24.17 2.60
C MET A 119 -13.78 -25.24 2.95
N LYS A 120 -14.11 -26.17 3.84
CA LYS A 120 -13.27 -27.32 4.24
C LYS A 120 -12.77 -28.08 3.02
N SER A 121 -13.67 -28.39 2.08
CA SER A 121 -13.32 -29.08 0.84
C SER A 121 -12.34 -28.32 -0.06
N GLN A 122 -12.40 -26.98 -0.08
CA GLN A 122 -11.46 -26.15 -0.82
C GLN A 122 -10.09 -26.14 -0.15
N TRP A 123 -10.06 -26.01 1.18
CA TRP A 123 -8.82 -26.01 1.94
C TRP A 123 -8.07 -27.36 1.86
N LEU A 124 -8.78 -28.48 1.94
CA LEU A 124 -8.18 -29.82 1.80
C LEU A 124 -7.49 -30.02 0.43
N ARG A 125 -8.00 -29.40 -0.63
CA ARG A 125 -7.43 -29.45 -1.98
C ARG A 125 -6.29 -28.46 -2.21
N LYS A 126 -6.16 -27.41 -1.38
CA LYS A 126 -5.16 -26.35 -1.53
C LYS A 126 -3.75 -26.90 -1.32
N MET A 127 -2.81 -26.62 -2.22
CA MET A 127 -1.43 -27.14 -2.15
C MET A 127 -0.36 -26.06 -1.94
N VAL A 128 -0.73 -24.80 -2.13
CA VAL A 128 0.17 -23.65 -1.97
C VAL A 128 -0.29 -22.81 -0.79
N PHE A 129 0.63 -22.51 0.13
CA PHE A 129 0.32 -21.80 1.37
C PHE A 129 1.33 -20.70 1.68
N VAL A 130 0.87 -19.66 2.36
CA VAL A 130 1.76 -18.75 3.10
C VAL A 130 1.85 -19.29 4.54
N PRO A 131 3.05 -19.63 5.06
CA PRO A 131 3.18 -20.29 6.35
C PRO A 131 2.52 -19.55 7.52
N SER A 132 2.73 -18.24 7.63
CA SER A 132 2.15 -17.44 8.72
C SER A 132 0.63 -17.37 8.66
N GLU A 133 0.06 -17.21 7.47
CA GLU A 133 -1.40 -17.18 7.27
C GLU A 133 -2.04 -18.51 7.66
N VAL A 134 -1.55 -19.62 7.10
CA VAL A 134 -2.16 -20.93 7.35
C VAL A 134 -2.05 -21.34 8.83
N LEU A 135 -0.92 -21.02 9.49
CA LEU A 135 -0.77 -21.37 10.91
C LEU A 135 -1.60 -20.47 11.82
N ALA A 136 -1.73 -19.18 11.52
CA ALA A 136 -2.60 -18.29 12.26
C ALA A 136 -4.07 -18.70 12.11
N ASP A 137 -4.49 -19.03 10.88
CA ASP A 137 -5.85 -19.49 10.58
C ASP A 137 -6.18 -20.78 11.34
N LEU A 138 -5.30 -21.77 11.29
CA LEU A 138 -5.44 -23.02 12.06
C LEU A 138 -5.44 -22.78 13.57
N PHE A 139 -4.61 -21.86 14.07
CA PHE A 139 -4.58 -21.50 15.48
C PHE A 139 -5.89 -20.87 15.95
N LEU A 140 -6.47 -19.97 15.15
CA LEU A 140 -7.72 -19.30 15.47
C LEU A 140 -8.91 -20.27 15.54
N ILE A 141 -8.88 -21.36 14.78
CA ILE A 141 -9.83 -22.48 14.94
C ILE A 141 -9.49 -23.27 16.21
N ALA A 142 -8.25 -23.76 16.30
CA ALA A 142 -7.79 -24.65 17.36
C ALA A 142 -7.99 -24.07 18.76
N GLY A 143 -7.77 -22.76 18.95
CA GLY A 143 -7.91 -22.10 20.24
C GLY A 143 -9.35 -21.86 20.70
N ARG A 144 -10.35 -22.11 19.83
CA ARG A 144 -11.79 -22.03 20.16
C ARG A 144 -12.36 -23.38 20.60
N VAL A 145 -11.69 -24.47 20.26
CA VAL A 145 -12.13 -25.84 20.56
C VAL A 145 -11.60 -26.27 21.92
N GLU A 146 -12.46 -26.89 22.73
CA GLU A 146 -12.02 -27.44 24.01
C GLU A 146 -11.05 -28.60 23.81
N ASN A 147 -9.91 -28.58 24.53
CA ASN A 147 -8.84 -29.55 24.30
C ASN A 147 -9.23 -31.00 24.57
N HIS A 148 -10.24 -31.25 25.42
CA HIS A 148 -10.62 -32.61 25.78
C HIS A 148 -11.05 -33.44 24.55
N TYR A 149 -11.59 -32.81 23.49
CA TYR A 149 -11.90 -33.47 22.22
C TYR A 149 -10.65 -33.99 21.49
N GLY A 150 -9.49 -33.34 21.67
CA GLY A 150 -8.22 -33.73 21.04
C GLY A 150 -7.44 -34.81 21.78
N LYS A 151 -7.95 -35.37 22.89
CA LYS A 151 -7.17 -36.28 23.75
C LYS A 151 -6.74 -37.56 23.05
N GLU A 152 -7.64 -38.18 22.29
CA GLU A 152 -7.29 -39.34 21.44
C GLU A 152 -6.34 -38.94 20.32
N SER A 153 -6.52 -37.73 19.77
CA SER A 153 -5.71 -37.21 18.67
C SER A 153 -4.24 -37.02 19.06
N VAL A 154 -3.99 -36.35 20.19
CA VAL A 154 -2.62 -36.10 20.67
C VAL A 154 -1.86 -37.40 20.96
N ALA A 155 -2.54 -38.49 21.32
CA ALA A 155 -1.91 -39.75 21.67
C ALA A 155 -1.16 -40.42 20.51
N PHE A 156 -1.65 -40.26 19.26
CA PHE A 156 -1.01 -40.84 18.07
C PHE A 156 -0.19 -39.82 17.26
N ILE A 157 -0.29 -38.52 17.53
CA ILE A 157 0.53 -37.50 16.86
C ILE A 157 1.95 -37.55 17.41
N ASP A 158 2.79 -38.35 16.75
CA ASP A 158 4.21 -38.48 17.02
C ASP A 158 5.04 -38.26 15.74
N LYS A 159 6.36 -38.50 15.84
CA LYS A 159 7.25 -38.34 14.71
C LYS A 159 6.96 -39.34 13.58
N ALA A 160 6.56 -40.57 13.90
CA ALA A 160 6.24 -41.59 12.90
C ALA A 160 4.96 -41.21 12.12
N TYR A 161 3.96 -40.68 12.81
CA TYR A 161 2.77 -40.10 12.19
C TYR A 161 3.14 -38.96 11.24
N LEU A 162 3.99 -38.02 11.67
CA LEU A 162 4.42 -36.92 10.81
C LEU A 162 5.24 -37.40 9.58
N ASP A 163 6.14 -38.36 9.80
CA ASP A 163 6.97 -38.93 8.74
C ASP A 163 6.18 -39.78 7.73
N SER A 164 4.97 -40.25 8.10
CA SER A 164 4.06 -40.95 7.18
C SER A 164 3.64 -40.08 5.99
N PHE A 165 3.66 -38.74 6.14
CA PHE A 165 3.34 -37.77 5.09
C PHE A 165 4.55 -37.34 4.24
N SER A 166 5.68 -38.03 4.33
CA SER A 166 6.90 -37.63 3.60
C SER A 166 6.66 -37.52 2.08
N SER A 167 5.89 -38.44 1.50
CA SER A 167 5.55 -38.40 0.06
C SER A 167 4.55 -37.29 -0.29
N ASP A 168 3.53 -37.06 0.55
CA ASP A 168 2.52 -36.04 0.29
C ASP A 168 3.08 -34.62 0.44
N SER A 169 4.08 -34.46 1.32
CA SER A 169 4.72 -33.17 1.60
C SER A 169 5.38 -32.53 0.37
N TYR A 170 5.79 -33.32 -0.63
CA TYR A 170 6.35 -32.80 -1.89
C TYR A 170 5.34 -31.97 -2.70
N ASN A 171 4.04 -32.20 -2.50
CA ASN A 171 2.99 -31.42 -3.17
C ASN A 171 2.73 -30.08 -2.47
N ILE A 172 3.21 -29.89 -1.23
CA ILE A 172 3.01 -28.65 -0.48
C ILE A 172 4.10 -27.65 -0.84
N THR A 173 3.68 -26.49 -1.35
CA THR A 173 4.57 -25.36 -1.64
C THR A 173 4.29 -24.21 -0.69
N PHE A 174 5.36 -23.56 -0.23
CA PHE A 174 5.26 -22.34 0.56
C PHE A 174 5.65 -21.13 -0.27
N ASN A 175 4.76 -20.13 -0.28
CA ASN A 175 5.04 -18.82 -0.82
C ASN A 175 5.37 -17.86 0.32
N ALA A 176 6.18 -16.85 0.02
CA ALA A 176 6.31 -15.70 0.88
C ALA A 176 4.95 -14.99 1.00
N ARG A 177 4.67 -14.39 2.17
CA ARG A 177 3.50 -13.54 2.35
C ARG A 177 3.60 -12.33 1.43
N VAL A 178 2.62 -12.16 0.53
CA VAL A 178 2.47 -10.95 -0.29
C VAL A 178 1.61 -9.98 0.52
N VAL A 179 2.24 -8.97 1.12
CA VAL A 179 1.50 -7.91 1.81
C VAL A 179 1.02 -6.92 0.76
N ALA A 180 -0.27 -6.56 0.77
CA ALA A 180 -0.82 -5.52 -0.10
C ALA A 180 -0.17 -4.16 0.23
N PRO A 181 0.31 -3.37 -0.75
CA PRO A 181 1.09 -2.16 -0.52
C PRO A 181 0.37 -1.03 0.18
N ASP A 182 -0.96 -0.99 0.11
CA ASP A 182 -1.81 -0.05 0.79
C ASP A 182 -1.81 -0.25 2.32
N VAL A 183 -1.35 -1.43 2.79
CA VAL A 183 -1.01 -1.71 4.19
C VAL A 183 0.49 -1.46 4.47
N ILE A 184 1.35 -1.57 3.45
CA ILE A 184 2.81 -1.37 3.57
C ILE A 184 3.18 0.12 3.59
N LEU A 185 2.49 0.94 2.81
CA LEU A 185 2.86 2.30 2.50
C LEU A 185 1.61 3.18 2.54
N THR A 186 1.37 3.84 3.66
CA THR A 186 0.22 4.75 3.81
C THR A 186 0.44 6.05 3.05
N LYS A 187 -0.62 6.73 2.63
CA LYS A 187 -0.50 8.06 2.01
C LYS A 187 0.16 9.04 3.00
N THR A 188 1.08 9.88 2.52
CA THR A 188 1.75 10.92 3.31
C THR A 188 0.95 12.22 3.40
N LEU A 189 0.07 12.48 2.44
CA LEU A 189 -0.73 13.68 2.30
C LEU A 189 -1.75 13.84 3.44
N GLN A 190 -1.80 15.04 4.00
CA GLN A 190 -2.86 15.48 4.89
C GLN A 190 -4.03 16.06 4.07
N GLU A 191 -5.10 15.27 3.92
CA GLU A 191 -6.20 15.55 2.98
C GLU A 191 -7.21 16.61 3.44
N LYS A 192 -7.11 17.09 4.69
CA LYS A 192 -8.12 17.94 5.37
C LYS A 192 -8.71 19.08 4.52
N TYR A 193 -7.92 19.65 3.61
CA TYR A 193 -8.31 20.78 2.77
C TYR A 193 -8.56 20.42 1.30
N PHE A 194 -8.33 19.18 0.89
CA PHE A 194 -8.35 18.77 -0.52
C PHE A 194 -9.73 19.00 -1.17
N CYS A 195 -10.79 18.41 -0.61
CA CYS A 195 -12.16 18.58 -1.13
C CYS A 195 -12.70 20.01 -0.99
N LYS A 196 -12.04 20.87 -0.21
CA LYS A 196 -12.36 22.31 -0.13
C LYS A 196 -11.63 23.12 -1.20
N ALA A 197 -10.44 22.68 -1.59
CA ALA A 197 -9.62 23.30 -2.62
C ALA A 197 -10.10 22.95 -4.03
N PHE A 198 -10.50 21.70 -4.25
CA PHE A 198 -10.81 21.18 -5.57
C PHE A 198 -12.22 20.60 -5.64
N MET A 199 -13.00 21.11 -6.59
CA MET A 199 -14.35 20.64 -6.90
C MET A 199 -14.29 19.90 -8.25
N PRO A 200 -14.75 18.64 -8.32
CA PRO A 200 -14.70 17.87 -9.57
C PRO A 200 -15.63 18.48 -10.62
N VAL A 201 -15.22 18.39 -11.89
CA VAL A 201 -15.98 18.86 -13.06
C VAL A 201 -16.11 17.75 -14.08
N VAL A 202 -14.99 17.13 -14.47
CA VAL A 202 -14.96 16.03 -15.44
C VAL A 202 -14.37 14.78 -14.79
N ASP A 203 -15.00 13.64 -15.01
CA ASP A 203 -14.45 12.30 -14.72
C ASP A 203 -14.58 11.44 -15.98
N GLY A 204 -13.48 11.32 -16.71
CA GLY A 204 -13.43 10.68 -18.02
C GLY A 204 -12.29 9.67 -18.14
N ASN A 205 -12.19 9.07 -19.32
CA ASN A 205 -11.12 8.14 -19.67
C ASN A 205 -10.57 8.42 -21.07
N LEU A 206 -9.34 7.96 -21.30
CA LEU A 206 -8.60 8.12 -22.55
C LEU A 206 -8.93 7.01 -23.56
N ARG A 207 -9.69 5.97 -23.20
CA ARG A 207 -10.01 4.83 -24.09
C ARG A 207 -8.78 4.14 -24.72
N ILE A 208 -7.69 4.03 -23.95
CA ILE A 208 -6.47 3.30 -24.33
C ILE A 208 -6.43 1.92 -23.64
N LYS A 209 -5.42 1.09 -23.97
CA LYS A 209 -5.31 -0.26 -23.41
C LYS A 209 -4.83 -0.28 -21.96
N GLY A 210 -3.85 0.57 -21.62
CA GLY A 210 -3.37 0.73 -20.25
C GLY A 210 -4.46 1.33 -19.34
N ASN A 211 -4.29 1.18 -18.04
CA ASN A 211 -5.19 1.79 -17.06
C ASN A 211 -5.15 3.31 -17.21
N ASN A 212 -6.31 3.97 -17.17
CA ASN A 212 -6.33 5.40 -17.46
C ASN A 212 -7.52 6.15 -16.89
N HIS A 213 -7.30 7.45 -16.67
CA HIS A 213 -8.37 8.43 -16.55
C HIS A 213 -7.90 9.81 -17.03
N ILE A 214 -8.87 10.69 -17.26
CA ILE A 214 -8.67 12.13 -17.32
C ILE A 214 -9.72 12.79 -16.41
N LYS A 215 -9.26 13.55 -15.42
CA LYS A 215 -10.14 14.22 -14.46
C LYS A 215 -9.85 15.71 -14.43
N ALA A 216 -10.91 16.51 -14.48
CA ALA A 216 -10.81 17.96 -14.39
C ALA A 216 -11.47 18.45 -13.10
N PHE A 217 -10.82 19.42 -12.47
CA PHE A 217 -11.28 20.05 -11.24
C PHE A 217 -11.34 21.56 -11.43
N ARG A 218 -11.99 22.24 -10.49
CA ARG A 218 -11.94 23.71 -10.37
C ARG A 218 -11.80 24.14 -8.92
N TYR A 219 -11.37 25.37 -8.73
CA TYR A 219 -11.43 26.04 -7.44
C TYR A 219 -12.86 26.50 -7.10
N ARG A 220 -13.03 26.96 -5.86
CA ARG A 220 -14.20 27.77 -5.51
C ARG A 220 -14.17 29.07 -6.32
N ILE A 221 -15.35 29.56 -6.69
CA ILE A 221 -15.50 30.83 -7.38
C ILE A 221 -16.04 31.85 -6.38
N GLU A 222 -15.37 33.00 -6.30
CA GLU A 222 -15.80 34.15 -5.53
C GLU A 222 -15.63 35.41 -6.38
N SER A 223 -16.68 36.23 -6.48
CA SER A 223 -16.69 37.44 -7.31
C SER A 223 -16.19 37.20 -8.75
N ASN A 224 -16.71 36.15 -9.40
CA ASN A 224 -16.36 35.71 -10.75
C ASN A 224 -14.87 35.39 -10.96
N ARG A 225 -14.16 34.95 -9.92
CA ARG A 225 -12.76 34.53 -10.03
C ARG A 225 -12.51 33.30 -9.19
N PHE A 226 -11.50 32.52 -9.53
CA PHE A 226 -11.05 31.42 -8.70
C PHE A 226 -10.45 31.95 -7.39
N ASP A 227 -10.92 31.40 -6.27
CA ASP A 227 -10.40 31.64 -4.92
C ASP A 227 -9.35 30.58 -4.56
N TYR A 228 -8.17 31.05 -4.15
CA TYR A 228 -7.02 30.21 -3.84
C TYR A 228 -6.80 29.98 -2.34
N ILE A 229 -7.68 30.46 -1.45
CA ILE A 229 -7.53 30.30 0.00
C ILE A 229 -7.34 28.84 0.40
N TRP A 230 -8.15 27.92 -0.15
CA TRP A 230 -8.12 26.52 0.26
C TRP A 230 -6.93 25.75 -0.31
N VAL A 231 -6.49 26.04 -1.53
CA VAL A 231 -5.27 25.43 -2.07
C VAL A 231 -4.04 25.91 -1.30
N LYS A 232 -3.97 27.19 -0.92
CA LYS A 232 -2.91 27.70 -0.05
C LYS A 232 -2.89 26.99 1.31
N LYS A 233 -4.07 26.72 1.90
CA LYS A 233 -4.16 25.92 3.15
C LYS A 233 -3.73 24.47 2.96
N LEU A 234 -4.09 23.85 1.83
CA LEU A 234 -3.66 22.50 1.49
C LEU A 234 -2.14 22.42 1.35
N LEU A 235 -1.54 23.35 0.59
CA LEU A 235 -0.09 23.42 0.38
C LEU A 235 0.66 23.66 1.69
N ASN A 236 0.20 24.60 2.52
CA ASN A 236 0.78 24.85 3.85
C ASN A 236 0.76 23.60 4.75
N ALA A 237 -0.34 22.85 4.74
CA ALA A 237 -0.45 21.63 5.54
C ALA A 237 0.46 20.49 5.05
N ASN A 238 1.01 20.60 3.83
CA ASN A 238 1.68 19.51 3.14
C ASN A 238 3.09 19.83 2.65
N ILE A 239 3.58 21.08 2.74
CA ILE A 239 4.92 21.44 2.25
C ILE A 239 6.02 20.61 2.91
N GLY A 240 5.96 20.38 4.22
CA GLY A 240 6.91 19.49 4.91
C GLY A 240 6.82 18.04 4.47
N ARG A 241 5.61 17.55 4.20
CA ARG A 241 5.38 16.17 3.74
C ARG A 241 5.80 15.95 2.29
N TYR A 242 5.76 17.01 1.49
CA TYR A 242 6.31 17.03 0.15
C TYR A 242 7.84 17.01 0.20
N VAL A 243 8.46 17.93 0.94
CA VAL A 243 9.91 18.13 0.94
C VAL A 243 10.69 16.98 1.57
N PHE A 244 10.24 16.53 2.74
CA PHE A 244 10.97 15.54 3.52
C PHE A 244 10.53 14.12 3.18
N ASN A 245 11.47 13.20 3.30
CA ASN A 245 11.17 11.78 3.14
C ASN A 245 10.42 11.21 4.36
N ARG A 246 9.94 9.97 4.27
CA ARG A 246 9.09 9.40 5.33
C ARG A 246 9.83 9.27 6.67
N ALA A 247 11.08 8.82 6.63
CA ALA A 247 11.90 8.67 7.84
C ALA A 247 12.17 10.03 8.51
N GLU A 248 12.40 11.07 7.72
CA GLU A 248 12.55 12.45 8.22
C GLU A 248 11.24 12.98 8.81
N ILE A 249 10.11 12.79 8.13
CA ILE A 249 8.78 13.19 8.62
C ILE A 249 8.50 12.54 9.98
N GLU A 250 8.75 11.23 10.13
CA GLU A 250 8.56 10.53 11.42
C GLU A 250 9.40 11.15 12.54
N LYS A 251 10.64 11.56 12.23
CA LYS A 251 11.50 12.24 13.19
C LYS A 251 10.92 13.60 13.60
N TYR A 252 10.52 14.44 12.65
CA TYR A 252 9.87 15.72 12.98
C TYR A 252 8.60 15.53 13.79
N LEU A 253 7.74 14.56 13.43
CA LEU A 253 6.50 14.28 14.16
C LEU A 253 6.73 13.85 15.62
N LYS A 254 7.90 13.28 15.93
CA LYS A 254 8.27 12.85 17.28
C LYS A 254 8.97 13.96 18.07
N ASP A 255 9.87 14.69 17.42
CA ASP A 255 10.83 15.55 18.10
C ASP A 255 10.48 17.05 18.03
N ASP A 256 9.99 17.54 16.89
CA ASP A 256 9.75 18.98 16.62
C ASP A 256 8.81 19.17 15.41
N VAL A 257 7.51 18.98 15.61
CA VAL A 257 6.53 19.04 14.52
C VAL A 257 6.30 20.49 14.05
N GLU A 258 6.58 21.46 14.92
CA GLU A 258 6.39 22.88 14.70
C GLU A 258 7.37 23.45 13.65
N SER A 259 8.61 22.93 13.57
CA SER A 259 9.61 23.40 12.59
C SER A 259 9.42 22.81 11.18
N LEU A 260 8.77 21.66 11.05
CA LEU A 260 8.62 20.91 9.80
C LEU A 260 8.18 21.77 8.61
N GLY A 261 7.14 22.60 8.79
CA GLY A 261 6.63 23.45 7.71
C GLY A 261 7.56 24.61 7.36
N MET A 262 8.19 25.21 8.38
CA MET A 262 9.09 26.35 8.21
C MET A 262 10.39 25.95 7.50
N GLU A 263 11.02 24.85 7.93
CA GLU A 263 12.25 24.36 7.33
C GLU A 263 12.02 23.90 5.88
N ALA A 264 10.89 23.24 5.61
CA ALA A 264 10.50 22.86 4.26
C ALA A 264 10.31 24.09 3.36
N ALA A 265 9.63 25.13 3.85
CA ALA A 265 9.45 26.38 3.11
C ALA A 265 10.79 27.07 2.79
N GLN A 266 11.72 27.10 3.74
CA GLN A 266 13.08 27.62 3.51
C GLN A 266 13.84 26.78 2.48
N TYR A 267 13.73 25.46 2.56
CA TYR A 267 14.38 24.55 1.62
C TYR A 267 13.89 24.75 0.19
N VAL A 268 12.57 24.80 -0.03
CA VAL A 268 11.98 25.07 -1.35
C VAL A 268 12.43 26.43 -1.88
N ARG A 269 12.45 27.47 -1.03
CA ARG A 269 12.91 28.81 -1.40
C ARG A 269 14.35 28.83 -1.89
N ALA A 270 15.22 28.01 -1.31
CA ALA A 270 16.63 27.93 -1.70
C ALA A 270 16.86 27.12 -2.99
N HIS A 271 15.89 26.31 -3.42
CA HIS A 271 16.02 25.34 -4.51
C HIS A 271 14.92 25.47 -5.57
N THR A 272 14.45 26.69 -5.82
CA THR A 272 13.38 26.92 -6.80
C THR A 272 13.84 26.63 -8.23
N THR A 273 12.97 25.94 -8.97
CA THR A 273 13.08 25.53 -10.37
C THR A 273 11.95 26.13 -11.22
N GLY A 274 10.86 26.58 -10.59
CA GLY A 274 9.72 27.24 -11.22
C GLY A 274 8.51 26.34 -11.47
N ASN A 275 8.61 25.04 -11.19
CA ASN A 275 7.53 24.06 -11.35
C ASN A 275 7.02 23.48 -10.01
N GLU A 276 7.47 24.01 -8.88
CA GLU A 276 7.20 23.45 -7.54
C GLU A 276 5.70 23.31 -7.27
N LEU A 277 4.90 24.29 -7.72
CA LEU A 277 3.45 24.23 -7.56
C LEU A 277 2.86 23.02 -8.28
N GLY A 278 3.32 22.74 -9.50
CA GLY A 278 2.87 21.59 -10.27
C GLY A 278 3.28 20.27 -9.62
N GLU A 279 4.53 20.20 -9.15
CA GLU A 279 5.04 19.02 -8.46
C GLU A 279 4.28 18.74 -7.14
N MET A 280 3.96 19.77 -6.36
CA MET A 280 3.15 19.63 -5.15
C MET A 280 1.69 19.26 -5.43
N LEU A 281 1.12 19.77 -6.53
CA LEU A 281 -0.25 19.46 -6.91
C LEU A 281 -0.38 18.04 -7.45
N ILE A 282 0.53 17.58 -8.33
CA ILE A 282 0.48 16.19 -8.81
C ILE A 282 0.68 15.20 -7.66
N TYR A 283 1.57 15.50 -6.72
CA TYR A 283 1.71 14.74 -5.47
C TYR A 283 0.37 14.59 -4.74
N ALA A 284 -0.37 15.69 -4.54
CA ALA A 284 -1.65 15.67 -3.86
C ALA A 284 -2.73 14.88 -4.63
N PHE A 285 -2.79 15.03 -5.95
CA PHE A 285 -3.77 14.31 -6.77
C PHE A 285 -3.50 12.81 -6.85
N LEU A 286 -2.23 12.40 -6.97
CA LEU A 286 -1.86 10.99 -6.99
C LEU A 286 -2.18 10.31 -5.65
N GLU A 287 -1.87 10.95 -4.52
CA GLU A 287 -2.20 10.33 -3.22
C GLU A 287 -3.71 10.35 -2.89
N GLU A 288 -4.40 11.46 -3.16
CA GLU A 288 -5.80 11.60 -2.75
C GLU A 288 -6.79 11.01 -3.74
N VAL A 289 -6.55 11.17 -5.04
CA VAL A 289 -7.50 10.75 -6.09
C VAL A 289 -7.12 9.39 -6.67
N LEU A 290 -5.85 9.16 -7.00
CA LEU A 290 -5.41 7.85 -7.50
C LEU A 290 -5.25 6.80 -6.40
N ARG A 291 -5.13 7.25 -5.13
CA ARG A 291 -4.75 6.39 -4.00
C ARG A 291 -3.41 5.70 -4.22
N ALA A 292 -2.46 6.41 -4.85
CA ALA A 292 -1.10 5.96 -5.07
C ALA A 292 -0.15 6.67 -4.08
N PRO A 293 0.30 6.02 -2.98
CA PRO A 293 1.14 6.65 -1.98
C PRO A 293 2.51 7.07 -2.53
N LYS A 294 3.06 8.19 -2.04
CA LYS A 294 4.38 8.70 -2.39
C LYS A 294 5.47 7.71 -1.99
N LEU A 295 6.32 7.34 -2.94
CA LEU A 295 7.63 6.77 -2.68
C LEU A 295 8.66 7.88 -2.51
N MET A 296 8.72 8.80 -3.47
CA MET A 296 9.67 9.91 -3.50
C MET A 296 9.03 11.12 -4.18
N SER A 297 9.22 12.31 -3.62
CA SER A 297 8.88 13.57 -4.31
C SER A 297 9.95 13.95 -5.32
N ALA A 298 9.66 14.94 -6.17
CA ALA A 298 10.61 15.45 -7.15
C ALA A 298 11.91 15.97 -6.52
N ILE A 299 11.81 16.53 -5.31
CA ILE A 299 12.93 17.14 -4.60
C ILE A 299 13.86 16.11 -3.95
N GLU A 300 13.38 14.88 -3.75
CA GLU A 300 14.14 13.75 -3.23
C GLU A 300 14.95 13.03 -4.33
N LEU A 301 14.70 13.36 -5.61
CA LEU A 301 15.35 12.72 -6.76
C LEU A 301 16.59 13.48 -7.22
N SER A 302 17.58 12.73 -7.69
CA SER A 302 18.76 13.30 -8.33
C SER A 302 18.39 13.95 -9.68
N ALA A 303 19.20 14.91 -10.12
CA ALA A 303 18.95 15.64 -11.37
C ALA A 303 18.89 14.72 -12.62
N GLU A 304 19.58 13.58 -12.59
CA GLU A 304 19.63 12.60 -13.69
C GLU A 304 18.29 11.87 -13.89
N HIS A 305 17.60 11.57 -12.79
CA HIS A 305 16.35 10.79 -12.79
C HIS A 305 15.13 11.65 -12.42
N ARG A 306 15.25 12.98 -12.52
CA ARG A 306 14.25 13.91 -12.01
C ARG A 306 12.92 13.79 -12.77
N CYS A 307 11.87 13.45 -12.04
CA CYS A 307 10.47 13.55 -12.44
C CYS A 307 9.68 14.33 -11.39
N SER A 308 8.37 14.58 -11.60
CA SER A 308 7.51 15.25 -10.62
C SER A 308 7.10 14.34 -9.44
N GLY A 309 7.98 13.41 -9.04
CA GLY A 309 7.75 12.39 -8.01
C GLY A 309 7.46 10.99 -8.56
N ILE A 310 7.64 9.99 -7.71
CA ILE A 310 7.36 8.57 -7.98
C ILE A 310 6.41 8.06 -6.90
N HIS A 311 5.31 7.43 -7.34
CA HIS A 311 4.27 6.89 -6.48
C HIS A 311 4.08 5.40 -6.75
N PHE A 312 3.53 4.70 -5.77
CA PHE A 312 3.25 3.27 -5.85
C PHE A 312 1.75 3.04 -5.93
N LEU A 313 1.28 2.35 -6.96
CA LEU A 313 -0.14 2.08 -7.16
C LEU A 313 -0.41 0.57 -7.12
N THR A 314 -1.32 0.15 -6.24
CA THR A 314 -1.95 -1.17 -6.32
C THR A 314 -3.11 -1.11 -7.30
N ILE A 315 -3.14 -1.99 -8.30
CA ILE A 315 -4.24 -2.02 -9.26
C ILE A 315 -5.51 -2.56 -8.58
N PRO A 316 -6.60 -1.76 -8.50
CA PRO A 316 -7.82 -2.18 -7.83
C PRO A 316 -8.37 -3.49 -8.39
N GLY A 317 -8.78 -4.40 -7.50
CA GLY A 317 -9.32 -5.72 -7.89
C GLY A 317 -8.26 -6.77 -8.20
N THR A 318 -6.97 -6.43 -8.08
CA THR A 318 -5.86 -7.39 -8.11
C THR A 318 -5.06 -7.27 -6.82
N ASN A 319 -4.70 -8.41 -6.20
CA ASN A 319 -3.87 -8.41 -5.00
C ASN A 319 -2.37 -8.52 -5.31
N THR A 320 -2.00 -8.47 -6.59
CA THR A 320 -0.66 -8.84 -7.07
C THR A 320 -0.13 -7.96 -8.19
N SER A 321 -0.93 -7.06 -8.77
CA SER A 321 -0.47 -6.19 -9.86
C SER A 321 -0.27 -4.76 -9.38
N TYR A 322 0.88 -4.21 -9.73
CA TYR A 322 1.35 -2.92 -9.22
C TYR A 322 1.83 -2.05 -10.35
N GLU A 323 1.76 -0.73 -10.18
CA GLU A 323 2.35 0.24 -11.10
C GLU A 323 3.23 1.23 -10.33
N LEU A 324 4.41 1.49 -10.87
CA LEU A 324 5.20 2.67 -10.50
C LEU A 324 4.72 3.84 -11.34
N VAL A 325 4.13 4.83 -10.66
CA VAL A 325 3.56 6.01 -11.29
C VAL A 325 4.59 7.14 -11.27
N TYR A 326 5.12 7.49 -12.43
CA TYR A 326 6.08 8.58 -12.59
C TYR A 326 5.35 9.89 -12.92
N GLY A 327 5.58 10.91 -12.10
CA GLY A 327 4.93 12.20 -12.22
C GLY A 327 5.52 13.08 -13.33
N ALA A 328 4.65 13.79 -14.03
CA ALA A 328 4.97 14.92 -14.89
C ALA A 328 3.97 16.06 -14.63
N SER A 329 4.43 17.30 -14.64
CA SER A 329 3.58 18.46 -14.39
C SER A 329 4.02 19.66 -15.19
N ASP A 330 3.06 20.42 -15.72
CA ASP A 330 3.32 21.72 -16.35
C ASP A 330 2.15 22.69 -16.11
N LEU A 331 2.49 23.98 -15.89
CA LEU A 331 1.55 25.06 -15.61
C LEU A 331 1.84 26.26 -16.50
N GLN A 332 0.95 26.51 -17.47
CA GLN A 332 1.17 27.45 -18.57
C GLN A 332 -0.12 28.11 -18.99
N GLY A 333 -0.06 29.31 -19.58
CA GLY A 333 -1.28 29.98 -20.04
C GLY A 333 -2.21 29.17 -20.97
N ASN A 334 -1.69 28.21 -21.75
CA ASN A 334 -2.48 27.43 -22.71
C ASN A 334 -2.40 25.91 -22.43
N LEU A 335 -3.55 25.23 -22.48
CA LEU A 335 -3.68 23.80 -22.16
C LEU A 335 -2.96 22.88 -23.16
N ASP A 336 -3.02 23.16 -24.47
CA ASP A 336 -2.30 22.37 -25.48
C ASP A 336 -0.78 22.45 -25.26
N ASN A 337 -0.27 23.63 -24.94
CA ASN A 337 1.14 23.81 -24.61
C ASN A 337 1.53 23.08 -23.32
N ALA A 338 0.64 23.05 -22.32
CA ALA A 338 0.85 22.28 -21.09
C ALA A 338 0.90 20.77 -21.37
N VAL A 339 0.00 20.27 -22.23
CA VAL A 339 0.02 18.88 -22.71
C VAL A 339 1.34 18.59 -23.42
N ASP A 340 1.73 19.41 -24.40
CA ASP A 340 2.95 19.18 -25.18
C ASP A 340 4.19 19.09 -24.28
N ARG A 341 4.37 20.04 -23.36
CA ARG A 341 5.49 20.05 -22.41
C ARG A 341 5.48 18.89 -21.43
N ALA A 342 4.31 18.51 -20.91
CA ALA A 342 4.20 17.35 -20.04
C ALA A 342 4.61 16.07 -20.78
N PHE A 343 4.21 15.90 -22.04
CA PHE A 343 4.60 14.75 -22.85
C PHE A 343 6.06 14.80 -23.31
N GLU A 344 6.65 15.97 -23.53
CA GLU A 344 8.10 16.12 -23.72
C GLU A 344 8.88 15.69 -22.46
N ALA A 345 8.38 16.02 -21.27
CA ALA A 345 8.97 15.55 -20.02
C ALA A 345 8.89 14.02 -19.93
N ILE A 346 7.74 13.42 -20.24
CA ILE A 346 7.55 11.95 -20.27
C ILE A 346 8.50 11.28 -21.27
N GLU A 347 8.69 11.85 -22.46
CA GLU A 347 9.62 11.34 -23.46
C GLU A 347 11.05 11.29 -22.93
N LYS A 348 11.49 12.35 -22.23
CA LYS A 348 12.80 12.38 -21.54
C LYS A 348 12.87 11.35 -20.41
N LEU A 349 11.83 11.26 -19.58
CA LEU A 349 11.75 10.28 -18.49
C LEU A 349 11.83 8.84 -18.99
N ARG A 350 11.25 8.55 -20.16
CA ARG A 350 11.32 7.20 -20.73
C ARG A 350 12.77 6.79 -21.04
N ALA A 351 13.65 7.74 -21.36
CA ALA A 351 15.06 7.49 -21.61
C ALA A 351 15.91 7.41 -20.34
N SER A 352 15.55 8.14 -19.26
CA SER A 352 16.42 8.29 -18.08
C SER A 352 15.83 7.83 -16.74
N ARG A 353 14.57 7.39 -16.67
CA ARG A 353 13.97 6.92 -15.41
C ARG A 353 14.66 5.66 -14.90
N LEU A 354 14.73 5.54 -13.57
CA LEU A 354 15.03 4.29 -12.91
C LEU A 354 13.91 3.28 -13.22
N SER A 355 14.25 2.10 -13.72
CA SER A 355 13.35 0.94 -13.72
C SER A 355 12.95 0.58 -12.29
N GLY A 356 11.91 -0.24 -12.12
CA GLY A 356 11.51 -0.69 -10.78
C GLY A 356 12.66 -1.35 -10.01
N MET A 357 13.43 -2.21 -10.66
CA MET A 357 14.59 -2.87 -10.07
C MET A 357 15.70 -1.87 -9.68
N GLU A 358 16.01 -0.90 -10.55
CA GLU A 358 17.02 0.13 -10.25
C GLU A 358 16.56 1.03 -9.11
N LEU A 359 15.28 1.41 -9.09
CA LEU A 359 14.67 2.26 -8.07
C LEU A 359 14.78 1.62 -6.69
N VAL A 360 14.29 0.39 -6.52
CA VAL A 360 14.28 -0.25 -5.19
C VAL A 360 15.68 -0.60 -4.70
N ASN A 361 16.69 -0.62 -5.59
CA ASN A 361 18.09 -0.81 -5.25
C ASN A 361 18.88 0.49 -5.09
N SER A 362 18.28 1.65 -5.40
CA SER A 362 18.98 2.94 -5.37
C SER A 362 19.30 3.42 -3.96
N ALA A 363 20.34 4.24 -3.83
CA ALA A 363 20.71 4.81 -2.54
C ALA A 363 19.66 5.82 -2.05
N GLU A 364 19.01 6.52 -2.97
CA GLU A 364 17.94 7.47 -2.71
C GLU A 364 16.71 6.79 -2.11
N PHE A 365 16.27 5.66 -2.71
CA PHE A 365 15.13 4.89 -2.18
C PHE A 365 15.39 4.39 -0.75
N ASN A 366 16.58 3.85 -0.49
CA ASN A 366 16.94 3.34 0.84
C ASN A 366 17.08 4.44 1.90
N LYS A 367 17.23 5.72 1.50
CA LYS A 367 17.20 6.86 2.42
C LYS A 367 15.77 7.32 2.71
N CYS A 368 14.87 7.20 1.73
CA CYS A 368 13.52 7.74 1.83
C CYS A 368 12.55 6.85 2.60
N ILE A 369 12.79 5.55 2.62
CA ILE A 369 11.89 4.52 3.15
C ILE A 369 12.60 3.73 4.25
N ASP A 370 11.90 3.41 5.34
CA ASP A 370 12.46 2.58 6.40
C ASP A 370 12.77 1.15 5.90
N VAL A 371 13.73 0.50 6.55
CA VAL A 371 14.26 -0.79 6.09
C VAL A 371 13.18 -1.88 5.93
N LYS A 372 12.14 -1.88 6.78
CA LYS A 372 11.08 -2.91 6.72
C LYS A 372 10.20 -2.68 5.50
N THR A 373 9.73 -1.46 5.32
CA THR A 373 8.89 -1.06 4.18
C THR A 373 9.65 -1.20 2.86
N ALA A 374 10.92 -0.82 2.83
CA ALA A 374 11.79 -0.97 1.66
C ALA A 374 11.95 -2.44 1.26
N HIS A 375 12.12 -3.35 2.22
CA HIS A 375 12.21 -4.80 1.96
C HIS A 375 10.92 -5.37 1.36
N LEU A 376 9.76 -4.92 1.84
CA LEU A 376 8.46 -5.34 1.31
C LEU A 376 8.24 -4.84 -0.12
N ILE A 377 8.53 -3.57 -0.40
CA ILE A 377 8.45 -3.01 -1.76
C ILE A 377 9.42 -3.73 -2.71
N ARG A 378 10.65 -4.06 -2.27
CA ARG A 378 11.61 -4.83 -3.06
C ARG A 378 11.06 -6.19 -3.49
N LYS A 379 10.40 -6.92 -2.57
CA LYS A 379 9.79 -8.22 -2.88
C LYS A 379 8.63 -8.13 -3.88
N ILE A 380 7.94 -6.99 -3.90
CA ILE A 380 6.85 -6.74 -4.84
C ILE A 380 7.40 -6.38 -6.23
N VAL A 381 8.44 -5.55 -6.28
CA VAL A 381 8.98 -5.03 -7.54
C VAL A 381 9.93 -6.03 -8.22
N ILE A 382 10.64 -6.86 -7.44
CA ILE A 382 11.58 -7.88 -7.92
C ILE A 382 11.02 -9.26 -7.56
N PRO A 383 10.49 -10.03 -8.52
CA PRO A 383 9.98 -11.37 -8.24
C PRO A 383 11.13 -12.32 -7.83
N GLU A 384 10.85 -13.22 -6.88
CA GLU A 384 11.85 -14.09 -6.23
C GLU A 384 12.46 -15.15 -7.17
N ASP A 385 11.85 -15.42 -8.33
CA ASP A 385 12.29 -16.42 -9.31
C ASP A 385 13.18 -15.84 -10.43
N GLY A 386 13.44 -14.53 -10.42
CA GLY A 386 14.23 -13.85 -11.45
C GLY A 386 13.49 -13.68 -12.78
N GLY A 387 12.15 -13.78 -12.77
CA GLY A 387 11.29 -13.47 -13.92
C GLY A 387 11.15 -11.97 -14.22
N ASP A 388 10.34 -11.64 -15.23
CA ASP A 388 10.00 -10.25 -15.57
C ASP A 388 9.31 -9.56 -14.38
N SER A 389 9.64 -8.29 -14.10
CA SER A 389 9.03 -7.53 -13.00
C SER A 389 7.51 -7.46 -13.14
N ASP A 390 6.78 -7.85 -12.09
CA ASP A 390 5.31 -7.74 -12.02
C ASP A 390 4.81 -6.29 -11.89
N ALA A 391 5.71 -5.32 -11.66
CA ALA A 391 5.37 -3.91 -11.53
C ALA A 391 5.37 -3.20 -12.89
N GLY A 392 4.17 -2.82 -13.36
CA GLY A 392 3.98 -1.99 -14.54
C GLY A 392 4.52 -0.57 -14.39
N THR A 393 4.68 0.14 -15.50
CA THR A 393 5.00 1.57 -15.53
C THR A 393 3.74 2.37 -15.86
N ALA A 394 3.52 3.46 -15.12
CA ALA A 394 2.44 4.41 -15.38
C ALA A 394 2.92 5.86 -15.29
N TYR A 395 2.12 6.77 -15.83
CA TYR A 395 2.42 8.20 -15.85
C TYR A 395 1.29 9.01 -15.20
N GLY A 396 1.64 9.76 -14.15
CA GLY A 396 0.74 10.72 -13.51
C GLY A 396 1.00 12.12 -14.05
N ILE A 397 -0.01 12.75 -14.64
CA ILE A 397 0.16 14.03 -15.33
C ILE A 397 -0.70 15.11 -14.68
N PHE A 398 -0.10 16.23 -14.31
CA PHE A 398 -0.83 17.43 -13.89
C PHE A 398 -0.70 18.56 -14.91
N LEU A 399 -1.83 19.09 -15.35
CA LEU A 399 -1.93 20.14 -16.37
C LEU A 399 -2.65 21.36 -15.77
N GLY A 400 -1.89 22.42 -15.51
CA GLY A 400 -2.43 23.71 -15.12
C GLY A 400 -2.51 24.65 -16.31
N TYR A 401 -3.63 25.36 -16.48
CA TYR A 401 -3.80 26.32 -17.58
C TYR A 401 -4.63 27.54 -17.21
N THR A 402 -4.55 28.62 -18.02
CA THR A 402 -5.44 29.78 -17.85
C THR A 402 -6.79 29.48 -18.49
N LEU A 403 -7.89 29.61 -17.74
CA LEU A 403 -9.24 29.31 -18.22
C LEU A 403 -9.64 30.10 -19.49
N ASP A 404 -9.09 31.31 -19.61
CA ASP A 404 -9.34 32.26 -20.70
C ASP A 404 -10.83 32.59 -20.85
N LEU A 405 -11.43 33.01 -19.73
CA LEU A 405 -12.81 33.47 -19.64
C LEU A 405 -12.82 34.85 -18.98
N ASN A 406 -13.39 35.86 -19.64
CA ASN A 406 -13.47 37.21 -19.11
C ASN A 406 -14.59 37.32 -18.05
N PRO A 407 -14.28 37.63 -16.77
CA PRO A 407 -15.29 37.73 -15.70
C PRO A 407 -16.36 38.80 -15.92
N ASP A 408 -16.02 39.86 -16.67
CA ASP A 408 -16.88 41.02 -16.89
C ASP A 408 -18.00 40.74 -17.90
N ASP A 409 -17.90 39.64 -18.66
CA ASP A 409 -18.90 39.24 -19.66
C ASP A 409 -20.11 38.52 -19.03
N PHE A 410 -20.06 38.21 -17.74
CA PHE A 410 -21.05 37.35 -17.06
C PHE A 410 -21.60 37.97 -15.79
N ARG A 411 -22.88 37.72 -15.52
CA ARG A 411 -23.44 37.97 -14.19
C ARG A 411 -22.89 36.95 -13.18
N ARG A 412 -22.99 37.29 -11.88
CA ARG A 412 -22.49 36.44 -10.79
C ARG A 412 -23.14 35.05 -10.75
N ASP A 413 -24.42 34.98 -11.07
CA ASP A 413 -25.22 33.76 -11.15
C ASP A 413 -24.92 32.91 -12.40
N GLU A 414 -24.31 33.48 -13.43
CA GLU A 414 -24.04 32.82 -14.72
C GLU A 414 -22.59 32.34 -14.86
N TYR A 415 -21.65 33.01 -14.19
CA TYR A 415 -20.22 32.76 -14.38
C TYR A 415 -19.80 31.33 -14.01
N THR A 416 -20.38 30.74 -12.97
CA THR A 416 -20.03 29.37 -12.55
C THR A 416 -20.35 28.34 -13.64
N ASP A 417 -21.51 28.48 -14.28
CA ASP A 417 -21.93 27.58 -15.36
C ASP A 417 -21.08 27.79 -16.62
N ALA A 418 -20.69 29.05 -16.90
CA ALA A 418 -19.78 29.37 -18.00
C ALA A 418 -18.39 28.75 -17.79
N VAL A 419 -17.85 28.82 -16.56
CA VAL A 419 -16.58 28.17 -16.19
C VAL A 419 -16.66 26.66 -16.41
N VAL A 420 -17.71 25.99 -15.93
CA VAL A 420 -17.88 24.53 -16.09
C VAL A 420 -17.90 24.15 -17.57
N LYS A 421 -18.72 24.83 -18.39
CA LYS A 421 -18.81 24.58 -19.83
C LYS A 421 -17.49 24.83 -20.56
N LYS A 422 -16.74 25.85 -20.14
CA LYS A 422 -15.42 26.16 -20.71
C LYS A 422 -14.43 25.03 -20.41
N ILE A 423 -14.38 24.57 -19.16
CA ILE A 423 -13.53 23.44 -18.75
C ILE A 423 -13.87 22.19 -19.56
N GLU A 424 -15.15 21.81 -19.65
CA GLU A 424 -15.59 20.64 -20.42
C GLU A 424 -15.11 20.72 -21.88
N LYS A 425 -15.31 21.88 -22.53
CA LYS A 425 -14.86 22.13 -23.90
C LYS A 425 -13.33 22.03 -24.04
N ASP A 426 -12.58 22.58 -23.09
CA ASP A 426 -11.12 22.56 -23.13
C ASP A 426 -10.58 21.14 -22.96
N ILE A 427 -11.22 20.31 -22.13
CA ILE A 427 -10.88 18.89 -22.00
C ILE A 427 -11.16 18.12 -23.28
N ASP A 428 -12.31 18.34 -23.92
CA ASP A 428 -12.63 17.69 -25.20
C ASP A 428 -11.58 18.02 -26.28
N GLN A 429 -11.09 19.26 -26.31
CA GLN A 429 -10.03 19.68 -27.23
C GLN A 429 -8.67 19.06 -26.85
N ALA A 430 -8.30 19.10 -25.57
CA ALA A 430 -7.04 18.55 -25.08
C ALA A 430 -6.95 17.03 -25.28
N LEU A 431 -8.06 16.31 -25.18
CA LEU A 431 -8.13 14.86 -25.42
C LEU A 431 -7.60 14.49 -26.82
N VAL A 432 -7.95 15.27 -27.85
CA VAL A 432 -7.44 15.07 -29.21
C VAL A 432 -5.91 15.18 -29.24
N ARG A 433 -5.36 16.17 -28.54
CA ARG A 433 -3.92 16.39 -28.45
C ARG A 433 -3.21 15.29 -27.66
N VAL A 434 -3.77 14.86 -26.53
CA VAL A 434 -3.28 13.76 -25.70
C VAL A 434 -3.22 12.46 -26.49
N HIS A 435 -4.30 12.09 -27.20
CA HIS A 435 -4.33 10.89 -28.04
C HIS A 435 -3.26 10.92 -29.13
N LYS A 436 -3.06 12.09 -29.75
CA LYS A 436 -2.00 12.28 -30.73
C LYS A 436 -0.62 12.03 -30.12
N ARG A 437 -0.30 12.64 -28.97
CA ARG A 437 1.00 12.46 -28.30
C ARG A 437 1.23 11.01 -27.87
N ILE A 438 0.24 10.33 -27.29
CA ILE A 438 0.34 8.91 -26.92
C ILE A 438 0.61 8.03 -28.15
N THR A 439 -0.07 8.33 -29.27
CA THR A 439 0.10 7.58 -30.53
C THR A 439 1.48 7.81 -31.13
N ASP A 440 1.92 9.07 -31.22
CA ASP A 440 3.21 9.47 -31.78
C ASP A 440 4.38 8.84 -31.00
N LEU A 441 4.27 8.78 -29.67
CA LEU A 441 5.26 8.17 -28.77
C LEU A 441 5.14 6.63 -28.65
N ARG A 442 4.10 6.04 -29.27
CA ARG A 442 3.77 4.61 -29.22
C ARG A 442 3.56 4.07 -27.79
N MET A 443 2.85 4.84 -26.97
CA MET A 443 2.62 4.56 -25.54
C MET A 443 1.22 4.01 -25.24
N GLY A 444 0.49 3.49 -26.23
CA GLY A 444 -0.90 3.08 -26.05
C GLY A 444 -1.14 1.89 -25.10
N ALA A 445 -0.08 1.20 -24.69
CA ALA A 445 -0.10 0.13 -23.69
C ALA A 445 0.26 0.62 -22.28
N ASP A 446 0.89 1.79 -22.16
CA ASP A 446 1.23 2.39 -20.87
C ASP A 446 -0.03 2.98 -20.19
N SER A 447 0.00 3.04 -18.86
CA SER A 447 -1.08 3.61 -18.06
C SER A 447 -0.91 5.11 -17.85
N PHE A 448 -2.01 5.88 -17.91
CA PHE A 448 -2.00 7.35 -17.84
C PHE A 448 -3.11 7.91 -16.96
N TYR A 449 -2.72 8.68 -15.95
CA TYR A 449 -3.61 9.30 -14.97
C TYR A 449 -3.48 10.83 -15.05
N ILE A 450 -4.40 11.48 -15.75
CA ILE A 450 -4.30 12.91 -16.08
C ILE A 450 -5.24 13.75 -15.20
N TYR A 451 -4.71 14.80 -14.60
CA TYR A 451 -5.41 15.79 -13.80
C TYR A 451 -5.29 17.17 -14.42
N VAL A 452 -6.42 17.85 -14.61
CA VAL A 452 -6.47 19.17 -15.24
C VAL A 452 -7.10 20.19 -14.30
N LEU A 453 -6.46 21.36 -14.17
CA LEU A 453 -6.88 22.41 -13.26
C LEU A 453 -6.70 23.81 -13.88
N PRO A 454 -7.79 24.58 -14.07
CA PRO A 454 -7.71 25.94 -14.58
C PRO A 454 -7.35 26.95 -13.49
N PHE A 455 -6.67 28.02 -13.90
CA PHE A 455 -6.29 29.19 -13.11
C PHE A 455 -6.87 30.47 -13.75
N ASN A 456 -6.93 31.56 -12.99
CA ASN A 456 -7.30 32.88 -13.49
C ASN A 456 -6.22 33.37 -14.48
N ASP A 457 -4.95 33.22 -14.12
CA ASP A 457 -3.77 33.46 -14.94
C ASP A 457 -2.67 32.52 -14.46
N ALA A 458 -2.49 31.37 -15.12
CA ALA A 458 -1.59 30.31 -14.66
C ALA A 458 -0.14 30.78 -14.45
N ASP A 459 0.33 31.72 -15.27
CA ASP A 459 1.71 32.21 -15.20
C ASP A 459 1.91 33.16 -14.02
N LYS A 460 0.93 34.01 -13.69
CA LYS A 460 1.00 34.89 -12.51
C LYS A 460 0.64 34.16 -11.21
N ASP A 461 -0.41 33.35 -11.26
CA ASP A 461 -0.97 32.69 -10.09
C ASP A 461 0.01 31.68 -9.50
N LYS A 462 0.77 30.95 -10.34
CA LYS A 462 1.79 30.01 -9.84
C LYS A 462 2.84 30.71 -8.98
N SER A 463 3.34 31.86 -9.45
CA SER A 463 4.34 32.65 -8.72
C SER A 463 3.74 33.26 -7.46
N SER A 464 2.53 33.81 -7.53
CA SER A 464 1.84 34.39 -6.36
C SER A 464 1.58 33.35 -5.27
N ILE A 465 1.05 32.19 -5.62
CA ILE A 465 0.76 31.10 -4.67
C ILE A 465 2.05 30.61 -4.02
N MET A 466 3.11 30.37 -4.81
CA MET A 466 4.39 29.89 -4.28
C MET A 466 5.07 30.93 -3.40
N ASN A 467 5.09 32.21 -3.80
CA ASN A 467 5.72 33.27 -3.01
C ASN A 467 5.07 33.42 -1.62
N GLU A 468 3.74 33.31 -1.54
CA GLU A 468 3.02 33.32 -0.26
C GLU A 468 3.32 32.08 0.58
N LEU A 469 3.38 30.90 -0.05
CA LEU A 469 3.65 29.63 0.63
C LEU A 469 5.03 29.60 1.26
N ILE A 470 6.06 30.03 0.51
CA ILE A 470 7.45 29.92 0.94
C ILE A 470 7.98 31.21 1.56
N GLY A 471 7.19 32.28 1.67
CA GLY A 471 7.56 33.54 2.33
C GLY A 471 8.55 34.39 1.54
N GLY A 472 8.36 34.52 0.23
CA GLY A 472 9.16 35.39 -0.64
C GLY A 472 9.06 36.87 -0.22
N THR A 473 10.18 37.59 -0.28
CA THR A 473 10.20 39.06 -0.15
C THR A 473 9.42 39.66 -1.31
N VAL A 474 8.35 40.40 -0.98
CA VAL A 474 7.61 41.28 -1.91
C VAL A 474 8.52 42.39 -2.42
#